data_AF-A0A4R4L2X0-F1
#
_entry.id   AF-A0A4R4L2X0-F1
#
_cell.length_a   1.000
_cell.length_b   1.000
_cell.length_c   1.000
_cell.angle_alpha   90.00
_cell.angle_beta   90.00
_cell.angle_gamma   90.00
#
_symmetry.space_group_name_H-M   'P 1'
#
loop_
_entity.id
_entity.type
_entity.pdbx_description
1 polymer ?
#
loop_
_entity_poly.entity_id
_entity_poly.type
_entity_poly.pdbx_seq_one_letter_code
_entity_poly.pdbx_strand_id
1 'polypeptide(L)'
;MVPPRAELEQDATSIRSDQPLLVQGVLQTEDYARALLRRGGLLSPDEIERVVAGRMERQAILDREPLRRLVLVIDEVVLCRMVGDHDVMARQVAHVATTAEREQVQVRVIPPDAPGTPVSPARSPWPGCPTGPRWPIWTISFVASW
;
A
#
# COMPACT_ATOMS: atom_id res chain seq x y z
N MET A 1 3.81 12.85 -22.55
CA MET A 1 2.96 11.69 -22.19
C MET A 1 3.66 10.99 -21.03
N VAL A 2 3.03 10.89 -19.85
CA VAL A 2 3.60 10.15 -18.72
C VAL A 2 3.42 8.65 -19.01
N PRO A 3 4.48 7.83 -19.00
CA PRO A 3 4.35 6.41 -19.29
C PRO A 3 3.41 5.71 -18.28
N PRO A 4 2.73 4.63 -18.69
CA PRO A 4 1.92 3.81 -17.80
C PRO A 4 2.67 3.48 -16.52
N ARG A 5 1.97 3.54 -15.38
CA ARG A 5 2.56 3.25 -14.06
C ARG A 5 3.31 1.93 -14.02
N ALA A 6 2.82 0.91 -14.73
CA ALA A 6 3.46 -0.40 -14.81
C ALA A 6 4.87 -0.35 -15.44
N GLU A 7 5.08 0.47 -16.46
CA GLU A 7 6.40 0.64 -17.09
C GLU A 7 7.36 1.37 -16.15
N LEU A 8 6.89 2.40 -15.45
CA LEU A 8 7.68 3.10 -14.43
C LEU A 8 8.07 2.18 -13.27
N GLU A 9 7.15 1.32 -12.81
CA GLU A 9 7.41 0.33 -11.76
C GLU A 9 8.43 -0.73 -12.21
N GLN A 10 8.43 -1.09 -13.49
CA GLN A 10 9.38 -2.06 -14.04
C GLN A 10 10.83 -1.59 -14.01
N ASP A 11 11.09 -0.28 -14.05
CA ASP A 11 12.43 0.32 -14.08
C ASP A 11 12.85 0.98 -12.75
N ALA A 12 11.90 1.33 -11.86
CA ALA A 12 12.15 2.13 -10.66
C ALA A 12 12.90 1.41 -9.53
N THR A 13 14.11 1.86 -9.17
CA THR A 13 14.94 1.30 -8.06
C THR A 13 14.28 1.33 -6.68
N SER A 14 13.27 2.19 -6.48
CA SER A 14 12.40 2.21 -5.31
C SER A 14 11.00 2.65 -5.70
N ILE A 15 9.97 2.04 -5.11
CA ILE A 15 8.58 2.43 -5.30
C ILE A 15 8.03 2.87 -3.95
N ARG A 16 7.58 4.12 -3.89
CA ARG A 16 6.80 4.67 -2.78
C ARG A 16 5.42 5.02 -3.32
N SER A 17 4.39 4.59 -2.62
CA SER A 17 3.01 4.88 -2.95
C SER A 17 2.30 5.31 -1.68
N ASP A 18 1.53 6.39 -1.77
CA ASP A 18 0.75 6.96 -0.68
C ASP A 18 -0.72 6.95 -1.16
N GLN A 19 -1.55 6.09 -0.57
CA GLN A 19 -3.00 6.03 -0.87
C GLN A 19 -3.78 6.19 0.44
N PRO A 20 -4.17 7.42 0.80
CA PRO A 20 -4.65 7.73 2.15
C PRO A 20 -6.02 7.12 2.48
N LEU A 21 -6.73 6.58 1.49
CA LEU A 21 -8.13 6.17 1.65
C LEU A 21 -8.36 4.66 1.50
N LEU A 22 -7.38 3.90 0.99
CA LEU A 22 -7.55 2.49 0.61
C LEU A 22 -6.22 1.73 0.71
N VAL A 23 -6.31 0.44 1.04
CA VAL A 23 -5.14 -0.45 0.97
C VAL A 23 -4.58 -0.43 -0.44
N GLN A 24 -3.26 -0.32 -0.56
CA GLN A 24 -2.60 -0.16 -1.84
C GLN A 24 -2.71 -1.42 -2.68
N GLY A 25 -2.92 -1.27 -4.00
CA GLY A 25 -3.17 -2.41 -4.90
C GLY A 25 -2.13 -3.54 -4.85
N VAL A 26 -0.88 -3.21 -4.48
CA VAL A 26 0.20 -4.20 -4.29
C VAL A 26 0.04 -5.06 -3.04
N LEU A 27 -0.76 -4.62 -2.06
CA LEU A 27 -1.11 -5.34 -0.83
C LEU A 27 -2.55 -5.85 -0.83
N GLN A 28 -3.32 -5.68 -1.91
CA GLN A 28 -4.73 -6.08 -1.89
C GLN A 28 -4.87 -7.59 -2.10
N THR A 29 -5.69 -8.25 -1.29
CA THR A 29 -6.18 -9.58 -1.64
C THR A 29 -7.17 -9.47 -2.80
N GLU A 30 -7.33 -10.56 -3.55
CA GLU A 30 -8.30 -10.65 -4.65
C GLU A 30 -9.72 -10.29 -4.18
N ASP A 31 -10.13 -10.83 -3.03
CA ASP A 31 -11.44 -10.57 -2.44
C ASP A 31 -11.64 -9.11 -2.02
N TYR A 32 -10.62 -8.49 -1.43
CA TYR A 32 -10.67 -7.07 -1.09
C TYR A 32 -10.78 -6.21 -2.35
N ALA A 33 -9.98 -6.48 -3.37
CA ALA A 33 -10.01 -5.76 -4.63
C ALA A 33 -11.38 -5.87 -5.29
N ARG A 34 -11.96 -7.06 -5.31
CA ARG A 34 -13.31 -7.34 -5.82
C ARG A 34 -14.38 -6.60 -5.03
N ALA A 35 -14.36 -6.68 -3.70
CA ALA A 35 -15.31 -5.99 -2.83
C ALA A 35 -15.27 -4.47 -3.02
N LEU A 36 -14.07 -3.91 -3.11
CA LEU A 36 -13.85 -2.49 -3.37
C LEU A 36 -14.44 -2.04 -4.71
N LEU A 37 -14.20 -2.80 -5.79
CA LEU A 37 -14.69 -2.49 -7.13
C LEU A 37 -16.21 -2.62 -7.22
N ARG A 38 -16.79 -3.65 -6.60
CA ARG A 38 -18.26 -3.83 -6.49
C ARG A 38 -18.91 -2.65 -5.79
N ARG A 39 -18.33 -2.18 -4.68
CA ARG A 39 -18.83 -1.02 -3.93
C ARG A 39 -18.78 0.27 -4.74
N GLY A 40 -17.84 0.39 -5.67
CA GLY A 40 -17.76 1.52 -6.59
C GLY A 40 -18.94 1.60 -7.56
N GLY A 41 -19.56 0.46 -7.92
CA GLY A 41 -20.78 0.40 -8.72
C GLY A 41 -20.66 0.84 -10.19
N LEU A 42 -19.43 1.09 -10.66
CA LEU A 42 -19.18 1.62 -12.02
C LEU A 42 -18.86 0.54 -13.07
N LEU A 43 -18.64 -0.70 -12.64
CA LEU A 43 -18.16 -1.79 -13.48
C LEU A 43 -19.13 -2.97 -13.42
N SER A 44 -19.33 -3.62 -14.56
CA SER A 44 -20.02 -4.92 -14.64
C SER A 44 -19.21 -6.02 -13.94
N PRO A 45 -19.82 -7.15 -13.55
CA PRO A 45 -19.11 -8.27 -12.94
C PRO A 45 -17.89 -8.74 -13.74
N ASP A 46 -18.01 -8.85 -15.07
CA ASP A 46 -16.93 -9.30 -15.95
C ASP A 46 -15.80 -8.27 -16.07
N GLU A 47 -16.11 -6.98 -15.96
CA GLU A 47 -15.10 -5.92 -15.91
C GLU A 47 -14.37 -5.91 -14.57
N ILE A 48 -15.08 -6.18 -13.47
CA ILE A 48 -14.47 -6.30 -12.14
C ILE A 48 -13.43 -7.40 -12.14
N GLU A 49 -13.77 -8.60 -12.61
CA GLU A 49 -12.82 -9.73 -12.62
C GLU A 49 -11.59 -9.42 -13.50
N ARG A 50 -11.76 -8.75 -14.65
CA ARG A 50 -10.65 -8.28 -15.48
C ARG A 50 -9.74 -7.29 -14.75
N VAL A 51 -10.31 -6.31 -14.04
CA VAL A 51 -9.53 -5.32 -13.28
C VAL A 51 -8.82 -5.97 -12.09
N VAL A 52 -9.47 -6.93 -11.43
CA VAL A 52 -8.88 -7.71 -10.34
C VAL A 52 -7.69 -8.52 -10.84
N ALA A 53 -7.83 -9.23 -11.96
CA ALA A 53 -6.72 -9.98 -12.58
C ALA A 53 -5.51 -9.07 -12.85
N GLY A 54 -5.72 -7.90 -13.47
CA GLY A 54 -4.66 -6.93 -13.71
C GLY A 54 -4.07 -6.29 -12.43
N ARG A 55 -4.76 -6.36 -11.28
CA ARG A 55 -4.17 -6.00 -9.97
C ARG A 55 -3.28 -7.13 -9.45
N MET A 56 -3.73 -8.38 -9.56
CA MET A 56 -2.97 -9.55 -9.09
C MET A 56 -1.71 -9.76 -9.93
N GLU A 57 -1.78 -9.60 -11.25
CA GLU A 57 -0.60 -9.69 -12.13
C GLU A 57 0.48 -8.66 -11.73
N ARG A 58 0.08 -7.45 -11.34
CA ARG A 58 1.03 -6.43 -10.89
C ARG A 58 1.66 -6.75 -9.54
N GLN A 59 1.05 -7.59 -8.72
CA GLN A 59 1.68 -8.04 -7.46
C GLN A 59 2.86 -8.96 -7.68
N ALA A 60 3.02 -9.56 -8.87
CA ALA A 60 4.19 -10.35 -9.21
C ALA A 60 5.50 -9.53 -9.12
N ILE A 61 5.44 -8.19 -9.07
CA ILE A 61 6.60 -7.35 -8.78
C ILE A 61 7.21 -7.64 -7.39
N LEU A 62 6.43 -8.16 -6.45
CA LEU A 62 6.88 -8.60 -5.13
C LEU A 62 7.70 -9.89 -5.20
N ASP A 63 7.65 -10.66 -6.29
CA ASP A 63 8.35 -11.94 -6.40
C ASP A 63 9.54 -11.88 -7.38
N ARG A 64 9.90 -10.67 -7.84
CA ARG A 64 11.02 -10.45 -8.77
C ARG A 64 12.36 -10.43 -8.02
N GLU A 65 13.40 -11.02 -8.62
CA GLU A 65 14.78 -10.94 -8.13
C GLU A 65 15.66 -10.04 -9.04
N PRO A 66 16.50 -9.12 -8.50
CA PRO A 66 16.53 -8.69 -7.11
C PRO A 66 15.27 -7.92 -6.75
N LEU A 67 14.71 -8.23 -5.58
CA LEU A 67 13.49 -7.59 -5.09
C LEU A 67 13.76 -6.10 -4.83
N ARG A 68 12.90 -5.25 -5.39
CA ARG A 68 12.93 -3.80 -5.19
C ARG A 68 12.52 -3.50 -3.75
N ARG A 69 13.26 -2.61 -3.06
CA ARG A 69 12.86 -2.14 -1.73
C ARG A 69 11.51 -1.43 -1.82
N LEU A 70 10.51 -1.95 -1.12
CA LEU A 70 9.14 -1.45 -1.11
C LEU A 70 8.83 -0.81 0.24
N VAL A 71 8.44 0.47 0.22
CA VAL A 71 8.03 1.19 1.43
C VAL A 71 6.61 1.67 1.25
N LEU A 72 5.72 1.21 2.14
CA LEU A 72 4.30 1.48 2.10
C LEU A 72 3.89 2.17 3.38
N VAL A 73 3.17 3.27 3.23
CA VAL A 73 2.59 4.02 4.33
C VAL A 73 1.07 3.87 4.24
N ILE A 74 0.45 3.41 5.31
CA ILE A 74 -0.96 3.11 5.43
C ILE A 74 -1.51 3.86 6.63
N ASP A 75 -2.69 4.46 6.48
CA ASP A 75 -3.42 5.02 7.60
C ASP A 75 -4.15 3.91 8.34
N GLU A 76 -4.08 3.86 9.67
CA GLU A 76 -4.74 2.82 10.48
C GLU A 76 -6.25 2.75 10.19
N VAL A 77 -6.89 3.91 9.93
CA VAL A 77 -8.31 3.99 9.60
C VAL A 77 -8.64 3.19 8.35
N VAL A 78 -7.70 3.04 7.41
CA VAL A 78 -7.87 2.24 6.19
C VAL A 78 -7.96 0.75 6.51
N LEU A 79 -7.24 0.26 7.51
CA LEU A 79 -7.29 -1.14 7.93
C LEU A 79 -8.59 -1.44 8.71
N CYS A 80 -9.14 -0.44 9.39
CA CYS A 80 -10.36 -0.55 10.18
C CYS A 80 -11.64 -0.31 9.38
N ARG A 81 -11.56 0.29 8.18
CA ARG A 81 -12.73 0.62 7.37
C ARG A 81 -13.25 -0.61 6.63
N MET A 82 -14.49 -1.00 6.92
CA MET A 82 -15.15 -2.12 6.25
C MET A 82 -15.33 -1.86 4.74
N VAL A 83 -14.73 -2.71 3.90
CA VAL A 83 -14.83 -2.67 2.43
C VAL A 83 -15.66 -3.84 1.90
N GLY A 84 -15.33 -5.06 2.32
CA GLY A 84 -16.13 -6.26 2.09
C GLY A 84 -16.91 -6.62 3.36
N ASP A 85 -16.72 -7.84 3.83
CA ASP A 85 -17.19 -8.32 5.13
C ASP A 85 -16.01 -8.52 6.10
N HIS A 86 -16.32 -8.97 7.32
CA HIS A 86 -15.31 -9.22 8.35
C HIS A 86 -14.26 -10.26 7.93
N ASP A 87 -14.64 -11.28 7.18
CA ASP A 87 -13.72 -12.33 6.74
C ASP A 87 -12.76 -11.80 5.66
N VAL A 88 -13.27 -11.01 4.71
CA VAL A 88 -12.46 -10.30 3.71
C VAL A 88 -11.48 -9.36 4.39
N MET A 89 -11.92 -8.59 5.38
CA MET A 89 -11.04 -7.67 6.10
C MET A 89 -9.99 -8.43 6.94
N ALA A 90 -10.35 -9.52 7.61
CA ALA A 90 -9.42 -10.35 8.36
C ALA A 90 -8.33 -10.93 7.44
N ARG A 91 -8.72 -11.50 6.28
CA ARG A 91 -7.77 -11.99 5.27
C ARG A 91 -6.89 -10.86 4.74
N GLN A 92 -7.45 -9.68 4.51
CA GLN A 92 -6.71 -8.52 4.02
C GLN A 92 -5.64 -8.04 5.01
N VAL A 93 -5.98 -7.92 6.30
CA VAL A 93 -5.03 -7.50 7.33
C VAL A 93 -3.95 -8.55 7.55
N ALA A 94 -4.33 -9.84 7.59
CA ALA A 94 -3.38 -10.94 7.68
C ALA A 94 -2.39 -10.93 6.50
N HIS A 95 -2.87 -10.72 5.27
CA HIS A 95 -2.01 -10.62 4.09
C HIS A 95 -1.01 -9.45 4.17
N VAL A 96 -1.43 -8.30 4.70
CA VAL A 96 -0.53 -7.16 4.92
C VAL A 96 0.55 -7.52 5.94
N ALA A 97 0.18 -8.18 7.04
CA ALA A 97 1.13 -8.63 8.07
C ALA A 97 2.15 -9.61 7.50
N THR A 98 1.70 -10.66 6.80
CA THR A 98 2.59 -11.64 6.16
C THR A 98 3.50 -11.01 5.11
N THR A 99 3.00 -10.05 4.33
CA THR A 99 3.83 -9.36 3.33
C THR A 99 4.91 -8.49 3.97
N ALA A 100 4.63 -7.92 5.16
CA ALA A 100 5.59 -7.14 5.93
C ALA A 100 6.71 -7.99 6.57
N GLU A 101 6.60 -9.32 6.59
CA GLU A 101 7.66 -10.22 7.06
C GLU A 101 8.83 -10.34 6.06
N ARG A 102 8.64 -9.93 4.80
CA ARG A 102 9.69 -9.95 3.77
C ARG A 102 10.72 -8.85 4.03
N GLU A 103 12.01 -9.18 4.01
CA GLU A 103 13.12 -8.24 4.32
C GLU A 103 13.13 -6.97 3.45
N GLN A 104 12.65 -7.06 2.21
CA GLN A 104 12.63 -5.94 1.27
C GLN A 104 11.35 -5.09 1.35
N VAL A 105 10.38 -5.47 2.20
CA VAL A 105 9.11 -4.78 2.37
C VAL A 105 9.07 -4.08 3.74
N GLN A 106 8.73 -2.79 3.72
CA GLN A 106 8.47 -2.02 4.92
C GLN A 106 7.06 -1.45 4.89
N VAL A 107 6.20 -1.92 5.80
CA VAL A 107 4.86 -1.37 6.01
C VAL A 107 4.87 -0.48 7.24
N ARG A 108 4.31 0.73 7.11
CA ARG A 108 4.25 1.73 8.17
C ARG A 108 2.81 2.16 8.35
N VAL A 109 2.31 2.04 9.57
CA VAL A 109 0.93 2.41 9.92
C VAL A 109 0.95 3.77 10.62
N ILE A 110 0.10 4.68 10.17
CA ILE A 110 -0.11 5.99 10.78
C ILE A 110 -1.37 5.88 11.66
N PRO A 111 -1.24 6.03 13.00
CA PRO A 111 -2.38 6.06 13.91
C PRO A 111 -3.33 7.24 13.61
N PRO A 112 -4.64 7.12 13.92
CA PRO A 112 -5.63 8.16 13.63
C PRO A 112 -5.40 9.46 14.39
N ASP A 113 -4.72 9.40 15.53
CA ASP A 113 -4.35 10.54 16.39
C ASP A 113 -2.96 11.10 16.08
N ALA A 114 -2.25 10.54 15.09
CA ALA A 114 -0.95 11.04 14.69
C ALA A 114 -1.08 12.49 14.18
N PRO A 115 -0.17 13.40 14.59
CA PRO A 115 -0.12 14.73 14.00
C PRO A 115 0.00 14.57 12.49
N GLY A 116 -0.85 15.29 11.74
CA GLY A 116 -0.94 15.17 10.29
C GLY A 116 0.45 15.12 9.69
N THR A 117 0.83 13.95 9.19
CA THR A 117 2.14 13.82 8.56
C THR A 117 2.10 14.75 7.37
N PRO A 118 3.02 15.72 7.21
CA PRO A 118 3.13 16.36 5.92
C PRO A 118 3.43 15.21 4.96
N VAL A 119 2.46 14.88 4.09
CA VAL A 119 2.69 14.05 2.90
C VAL A 119 3.97 14.60 2.33
N SER A 120 5.09 13.90 2.56
CA SER A 120 6.39 14.51 2.30
C SER A 120 6.34 14.92 0.84
N PRO A 121 6.42 16.23 0.52
CA PRO A 121 6.36 16.61 -0.86
C PRO A 121 7.57 15.92 -1.46
N ALA A 122 7.33 15.08 -2.47
CA ALA A 122 8.39 14.52 -3.28
C ALA A 122 9.28 15.70 -3.68
N ARG A 123 10.43 15.83 -3.00
CA ARG A 123 11.42 16.91 -3.18
C ARG A 123 10.80 18.30 -3.37
N SER A 124 10.30 18.89 -2.29
CA SER A 124 9.83 20.29 -2.31
C SER A 124 11.02 21.23 -2.59
N PRO A 125 10.92 22.23 -3.50
CA PRO A 125 11.99 23.19 -3.76
C PRO A 125 11.98 24.36 -2.77
N TRP A 126 11.31 24.23 -1.62
CA TRP A 126 11.17 25.32 -0.64
C TRP A 126 12.47 25.51 0.15
N PRO A 127 13.13 26.68 0.05
CA PRO A 127 14.32 26.96 0.85
C PRO A 127 13.87 27.21 2.29
N GLY A 128 14.29 26.32 3.20
CA GLY A 128 13.96 26.41 4.64
C GLY A 128 13.37 25.14 5.24
N CYS A 129 13.14 24.09 4.46
CA CYS A 129 12.73 22.79 5.00
C CYS A 129 13.87 22.22 5.86
N PRO A 130 13.68 21.97 7.16
CA PRO A 130 14.76 21.53 8.04
C PRO A 130 15.20 20.12 7.66
N THR A 131 16.33 20.04 6.96
CA THR A 131 17.06 18.80 6.67
C THR A 131 17.85 18.40 7.91
N GLY A 132 17.18 17.75 8.87
CA GLY A 132 17.75 17.25 10.12
C GLY A 132 16.99 16.00 10.63
N PRO A 133 17.61 15.12 11.42
CA PRO A 133 17.38 13.68 11.35
C PRO A 133 16.16 13.20 12.16
N ARG A 134 15.49 12.16 11.62
CA ARG A 134 14.46 11.32 12.25
C ARG A 134 13.24 12.07 12.84
N TRP A 135 12.23 12.25 11.99
CA TRP A 135 10.86 12.26 12.49
C TRP A 135 10.56 10.90 13.16
N PRO A 136 9.96 10.87 14.36
CA PRO A 136 9.59 9.63 15.03
C PRO A 136 8.34 9.10 14.33
N ILE A 137 8.53 8.47 13.19
CA ILE A 137 7.48 7.68 12.58
C ILE A 137 7.62 6.31 13.23
N TRP A 138 6.64 5.93 14.03
CA TRP A 138 6.57 4.63 14.68
C TRP A 138 6.74 3.54 13.61
N THR A 139 7.94 2.97 13.54
CA THR A 139 8.17 1.73 12.82
C THR A 139 7.54 0.66 13.70
N ILE A 140 6.40 0.11 13.30
CA ILE A 140 5.92 -1.14 13.88
C ILE A 140 6.86 -2.22 13.33
N SER A 141 7.94 -2.50 14.04
CA SER A 141 8.63 -3.78 13.95
C SER A 141 7.78 -4.75 14.76
N PHE A 142 7.05 -5.64 14.08
CA PHE A 142 6.49 -6.81 14.75
C PHE A 142 7.66 -7.69 15.20
N VAL A 143 8.14 -7.48 16.42
CA VAL A 143 8.89 -8.52 17.13
C VAL A 143 7.83 -9.36 17.81
N ALA A 144 7.56 -10.53 17.25
CA ALA A 144 6.69 -11.52 17.86
C ALA A 144 7.10 -11.73 19.32
N SER A 145 6.16 -11.54 20.23
CA SER A 145 6.25 -12.06 21.60
C SER A 145 4.85 -12.44 22.04
N TRP A 146 4.58 -13.74 21.83
CA TRP A 146 3.60 -14.64 22.41
C TRP A 146 2.18 -14.13 22.68
#